data_AF-A0A6C0H0K3-F1
#
_entry.id   AF-A0A6C0H0K3-F1
#
_cell.length_a   1.000
_cell.length_b   1.000
_cell.length_c   1.000
_cell.angle_alpha   90.00
_cell.angle_beta   90.00
_cell.angle_gamma   90.00
#
_symmetry.space_group_name_H-M   'P 1'
#
loop_
_entity.id
_entity.type
_entity.pdbx_description
1 polymer ?
#
loop_
_entity_poly.entity_id
_entity_poly.type
_entity_poly.pdbx_seq_one_letter_code
_entity_poly.pdbx_strand_id
1 'polypeptide(L)'
;MNNKTDIFKKILKIYDIKIDIIENISETLLDKLINLYDHDIIDEKYFDNIYIKCLGLYHQYKTKDYDKMEDAYFILLNKGDTEIMLRLGDFYKDIEPDFNEMKRFYLMAIKKGNNEGYMKLAEYFKKNNNLYYKKCLSKGIENCDINTLNNKGYYYQFNEKNYELMKKFYEIAIKKNSLIAMNNMGVYYETNSNNKKEIEKYYKMAADGGLLIAINNLGLFYQKNNRFEEMEKYFQIAIQKDNSDAMYNLARFYENRTFEIAVQYYQMAVLKGNDNARKRLAELNIV
;
A
#
# COMPACT_ATOMS: atom_id res chain seq x y z
N MET A 1 34.05 1.43 -9.24
CA MET A 1 32.60 1.30 -9.52
C MET A 1 31.71 1.92 -8.44
N ASN A 2 32.02 1.84 -7.13
CA ASN A 2 31.12 2.33 -6.06
C ASN A 2 30.81 3.84 -6.07
N ASN A 3 31.76 4.72 -6.43
CA ASN A 3 31.57 6.16 -6.25
C ASN A 3 30.50 6.76 -7.20
N LYS A 4 30.47 6.34 -8.48
CA LYS A 4 29.53 6.87 -9.48
C LYS A 4 28.08 6.42 -9.22
N THR A 5 27.89 5.16 -8.82
CA THR A 5 26.57 4.63 -8.48
C THR A 5 25.99 5.27 -7.22
N ASP A 6 26.83 5.62 -6.23
CA ASP A 6 26.40 6.30 -5.02
C ASP A 6 26.04 7.77 -5.27
N ILE A 7 26.78 8.47 -6.13
CA ILE A 7 26.44 9.82 -6.60
C ILE A 7 25.09 9.79 -7.34
N PHE A 8 24.89 8.82 -8.22
CA PHE A 8 23.63 8.67 -8.94
C PHE A 8 22.44 8.37 -8.01
N LYS A 9 22.61 7.51 -7.00
CA LYS A 9 21.59 7.28 -5.95
C LYS A 9 21.27 8.56 -5.16
N LYS A 10 22.26 9.40 -4.86
CA LYS A 10 22.03 10.69 -4.19
C LYS A 10 21.22 11.65 -5.06
N ILE A 11 21.55 11.74 -6.34
CA ILE A 11 20.81 12.53 -7.31
C ILE A 11 19.35 12.06 -7.36
N LEU A 12 19.10 10.77 -7.60
CA LEU A 12 17.74 10.21 -7.64
C LEU A 12 16.92 10.52 -6.37
N LYS A 13 17.59 10.48 -5.21
CA LYS A 13 16.98 10.80 -3.91
C LYS A 13 16.66 12.29 -3.73
N ILE A 14 17.50 13.20 -4.27
CA ILE A 14 17.24 14.65 -4.23
C ILE A 14 15.99 15.00 -5.06
N TYR A 15 15.79 14.32 -6.19
CA TYR A 15 14.71 14.62 -7.13
C TYR A 15 13.44 13.76 -6.95
N ASP A 16 13.41 12.93 -5.89
CA ASP A 16 12.32 11.97 -5.58
C ASP A 16 11.90 11.15 -6.82
N ILE A 17 12.89 10.72 -7.60
CA ILE A 17 12.68 9.85 -8.76
C ILE A 17 12.54 8.42 -8.20
N LYS A 18 11.35 7.82 -8.35
CA LYS A 18 11.13 6.42 -7.95
C LYS A 18 12.09 5.50 -8.68
N ILE A 19 12.80 4.71 -7.88
CA ILE A 19 13.96 3.93 -8.28
C ILE A 19 13.52 2.51 -8.62
N ASP A 20 13.17 2.27 -9.88
CA ASP A 20 13.15 0.91 -10.46
C ASP A 20 14.29 0.71 -11.49
N ILE A 21 15.14 1.72 -11.72
CA ILE A 21 16.02 1.80 -12.91
C ILE A 21 17.50 1.51 -12.61
N ILE A 22 17.92 1.42 -11.33
CA ILE A 22 19.36 1.35 -10.98
C ILE A 22 20.08 0.13 -11.57
N GLU A 23 19.38 -0.98 -11.81
CA GLU A 23 20.05 -2.23 -12.20
C GLU A 23 20.46 -2.31 -13.68
N ASN A 24 20.08 -1.34 -14.54
CA ASN A 24 20.32 -1.42 -16.00
C ASN A 24 20.83 -0.12 -16.67
N ILE A 25 21.55 0.75 -15.97
CA ILE A 25 22.07 2.01 -16.55
C ILE A 25 23.45 1.80 -17.18
N SER A 26 23.60 2.21 -18.45
CA SER A 26 24.89 2.18 -19.14
C SER A 26 25.91 3.15 -18.52
N GLU A 27 27.19 2.80 -18.56
CA GLU A 27 28.27 3.70 -18.08
C GLU A 27 28.24 5.06 -18.79
N THR A 28 27.93 5.07 -20.08
CA THR A 28 27.78 6.29 -20.89
C THR A 28 26.66 7.20 -20.37
N LEU A 29 25.50 6.64 -20.03
CA LEU A 29 24.39 7.40 -19.46
C LEU A 29 24.77 7.95 -18.08
N LEU A 30 25.42 7.14 -17.25
CA LEU A 30 25.88 7.53 -15.92
C LEU A 30 26.86 8.72 -15.95
N ASP A 31 27.82 8.69 -16.87
CA ASP A 31 28.80 9.77 -17.03
C ASP A 31 28.15 11.08 -17.45
N LYS A 32 27.17 11.02 -18.36
CA LYS A 32 26.42 12.20 -18.79
C LYS A 32 25.58 12.79 -17.67
N LEU A 33 24.98 11.95 -16.83
CA LEU A 33 24.21 12.40 -15.67
C LEU A 33 25.13 13.07 -14.63
N ILE A 34 26.30 12.49 -14.35
CA ILE A 34 27.28 13.11 -13.44
C ILE A 34 27.73 14.48 -13.98
N ASN A 35 28.07 14.56 -15.26
CA ASN A 35 28.46 15.82 -15.91
C ASN A 35 27.37 16.89 -15.84
N LEU A 36 26.11 16.50 -16.07
CA LEU A 36 24.96 17.40 -15.94
C LEU A 36 24.82 17.92 -14.50
N TYR A 37 24.94 17.06 -13.50
CA TYR A 37 24.65 17.42 -12.10
C TYR A 37 25.80 18.11 -11.38
N ASP A 38 27.04 17.62 -11.54
CA ASP A 38 28.21 18.11 -10.80
C ASP A 38 28.94 19.24 -11.53
N HIS A 39 28.77 19.33 -12.85
CA HIS A 39 29.54 20.25 -13.70
C HIS A 39 28.70 21.17 -14.57
N ASP A 40 27.36 21.06 -14.51
CA ASP A 40 26.42 21.83 -15.33
C ASP A 40 26.65 21.67 -16.84
N ILE A 41 27.22 20.52 -17.25
CA ILE A 41 27.54 20.20 -18.64
C ILE A 41 26.35 19.46 -19.26
N ILE A 42 25.68 20.12 -20.21
CA ILE A 42 24.54 19.56 -20.96
C ILE A 42 25.04 18.97 -22.28
N ASP A 43 24.76 17.69 -22.51
CA ASP A 43 24.91 17.06 -23.83
C ASP A 43 23.60 17.15 -24.63
N GLU A 44 23.48 18.19 -25.46
CA GLU A 44 22.30 18.46 -26.29
C GLU A 44 22.05 17.39 -27.37
N LYS A 45 23.04 16.54 -27.68
CA LYS A 45 22.93 15.50 -28.72
C LYS A 45 22.53 14.14 -28.18
N TYR A 46 22.32 14.02 -26.87
CA TYR A 46 22.01 12.76 -26.23
C TYR A 46 20.52 12.62 -25.92
N PHE A 47 19.86 11.69 -26.63
CA PHE A 47 18.40 11.55 -26.62
C PHE A 47 17.88 10.33 -25.86
N ASP A 48 18.58 9.92 -24.81
CA ASP A 48 18.09 8.87 -23.90
C ASP A 48 16.94 9.40 -23.04
N ASN A 49 15.87 8.61 -22.87
CA ASN A 49 14.68 9.06 -22.15
C ASN A 49 14.97 9.37 -20.67
N ILE A 50 15.86 8.60 -20.03
CA ILE A 50 16.24 8.82 -18.63
C ILE A 50 17.04 10.12 -18.52
N TYR A 51 17.97 10.34 -19.46
CA TYR A 51 18.74 11.57 -19.50
C TYR A 51 17.86 12.81 -19.69
N ILE A 52 16.94 12.79 -20.67
CA ILE A 52 16.02 13.91 -20.93
C ILE A 52 15.14 14.17 -19.70
N LYS A 53 14.69 13.12 -19.01
CA LYS A 53 13.90 13.26 -17.78
C LYS A 53 14.72 13.92 -16.66
N CYS A 54 15.95 13.49 -16.46
CA CYS A 54 16.88 14.12 -15.52
C CYS A 54 17.20 15.57 -15.90
N LEU A 55 17.32 15.89 -17.18
CA LEU A 55 17.54 17.24 -17.68
C LEU A 55 16.36 18.17 -17.32
N GLY A 56 15.12 17.71 -17.52
CA GLY A 56 13.94 18.48 -17.11
C GLY A 56 13.89 18.70 -15.59
N LEU A 57 14.20 17.68 -14.79
CA LEU A 57 14.28 17.82 -13.32
C LEU A 57 15.42 18.74 -12.87
N TYR A 58 16.56 18.66 -13.53
CA TYR A 58 17.68 19.57 -13.31
C TYR A 58 17.23 21.02 -13.52
N HIS A 59 16.56 21.31 -14.64
CA HIS A 59 16.05 22.65 -14.91
C HIS A 59 14.97 23.08 -13.91
N GLN A 60 14.05 22.17 -13.55
CA GLN A 60 12.96 22.45 -12.61
C GLN A 60 13.43 22.81 -11.20
N TYR A 61 14.43 22.11 -10.65
CA TYR A 61 14.84 22.32 -9.26
C TYR A 61 16.17 23.03 -9.10
N LYS A 62 17.15 22.84 -9.99
CA LYS A 62 18.48 23.44 -9.84
C LYS A 62 18.56 24.82 -10.51
N THR A 63 18.24 24.92 -11.81
CA THR A 63 18.38 26.22 -12.51
C THR A 63 17.15 27.10 -12.41
N LYS A 64 15.97 26.52 -12.10
CA LYS A 64 14.67 27.22 -12.13
C LYS A 64 14.36 27.83 -13.51
N ASP A 65 14.86 27.19 -14.56
CA ASP A 65 14.66 27.57 -15.95
C ASP A 65 13.49 26.75 -16.49
N TYR A 66 12.28 27.27 -16.36
CA TYR A 66 11.07 26.51 -16.66
C TYR A 66 10.81 26.32 -18.15
N ASP A 67 11.29 27.25 -18.99
CA ASP A 67 11.25 27.11 -20.46
C ASP A 67 12.04 25.87 -20.88
N LYS A 68 13.27 25.70 -20.40
CA LYS A 68 14.08 24.52 -20.71
C LYS A 68 13.57 23.23 -20.06
N MET A 69 12.92 23.34 -18.90
CA MET A 69 12.24 22.21 -18.28
C MET A 69 11.10 21.72 -19.17
N GLU A 70 10.27 22.64 -19.67
CA GLU A 70 9.17 22.33 -20.58
C GLU A 70 9.69 21.72 -21.88
N ASP A 71 10.73 22.29 -22.49
CA ASP A 71 11.35 21.73 -23.71
C ASP A 71 11.76 20.27 -23.53
N ALA A 72 12.43 19.95 -22.41
CA ALA A 72 12.83 18.58 -22.09
C ALA A 72 11.61 17.67 -21.86
N TYR A 73 10.63 18.11 -21.08
CA TYR A 73 9.43 17.32 -20.79
C TYR A 73 8.53 17.12 -22.01
N PHE A 74 8.40 18.09 -22.90
CA PHE A 74 7.57 17.96 -24.11
C PHE A 74 8.10 16.90 -25.08
N ILE A 75 9.43 16.69 -25.14
CA ILE A 75 10.02 15.56 -25.89
C ILE A 75 9.49 14.22 -25.39
N LEU A 76 9.43 14.03 -24.07
CA LEU A 76 8.95 12.79 -23.45
C LEU A 76 7.41 12.68 -23.48
N LEU A 77 6.71 13.80 -23.37
CA LEU A 77 5.26 13.87 -23.51
C LEU A 77 4.82 13.42 -24.91
N ASN A 78 5.53 13.83 -25.96
CA ASN A 78 5.29 13.38 -27.33
C ASN A 78 5.54 11.88 -27.52
N LYS A 79 6.44 11.29 -26.72
CA LYS A 79 6.66 9.84 -26.64
C LYS A 79 5.59 9.10 -25.81
N GLY A 80 4.65 9.83 -25.20
CA GLY A 80 3.56 9.27 -24.42
C GLY A 80 3.92 8.91 -22.98
N ASP A 81 5.00 9.46 -22.43
CA ASP A 81 5.41 9.22 -21.05
C ASP A 81 4.37 9.79 -20.07
N THR A 82 3.65 8.89 -19.41
CA THR A 82 2.56 9.27 -18.50
C THR A 82 3.05 9.87 -17.18
N GLU A 83 4.28 9.57 -16.75
CA GLU A 83 4.83 10.17 -15.53
C GLU A 83 5.15 11.64 -15.77
N ILE A 84 5.68 11.97 -16.95
CA ILE A 84 5.91 13.37 -17.35
C ILE A 84 4.60 14.14 -17.44
N MET A 85 3.52 13.52 -17.93
CA MET A 85 2.19 14.14 -17.90
C MET A 85 1.77 14.46 -16.45
N LEU A 86 2.01 13.57 -15.49
CA LEU A 86 1.71 13.89 -14.08
C LEU A 86 2.61 15.02 -13.53
N ARG A 87 3.90 15.02 -13.87
CA ARG A 87 4.86 16.04 -13.42
C ARG A 87 4.53 17.43 -13.97
N LEU A 88 4.17 17.54 -15.24
CA LEU A 88 3.67 18.80 -15.82
C LEU A 88 2.37 19.23 -15.11
N GLY A 89 1.47 18.29 -14.81
CA GLY A 89 0.29 18.60 -14.00
C GLY A 89 0.63 19.13 -12.60
N ASP A 90 1.62 18.58 -11.92
CA ASP A 90 2.10 19.09 -10.61
C ASP A 90 2.79 20.45 -10.75
N PHE A 91 3.55 20.67 -11.83
CA PHE A 91 4.17 21.96 -12.14
C PHE A 91 3.12 23.08 -12.28
N TYR A 92 2.10 22.88 -13.11
CA TYR A 92 1.01 23.84 -13.28
C TYR A 92 0.05 23.92 -12.08
N LYS A 93 0.22 23.05 -11.08
CA LYS A 93 -0.54 23.09 -9.82
C LYS A 93 0.19 23.94 -8.78
N ASP A 94 1.50 23.74 -8.64
CA ASP A 94 2.28 24.24 -7.50
C ASP A 94 3.24 25.39 -7.85
N ILE A 95 3.78 25.42 -9.08
CA ILE A 95 4.86 26.34 -9.47
C ILE A 95 4.34 27.47 -10.36
N GLU A 96 3.66 27.13 -11.46
CA GLU A 96 3.00 28.10 -12.34
C GLU A 96 1.50 27.80 -12.41
N PRO A 97 0.70 28.28 -11.43
CA PRO A 97 -0.69 27.88 -11.31
C PRO A 97 -1.54 28.21 -12.54
N ASP A 98 -1.83 27.19 -13.35
CA ASP A 98 -2.81 27.22 -14.44
C ASP A 98 -3.73 26.00 -14.30
N PHE A 99 -4.98 26.27 -13.94
CA PHE A 99 -5.97 25.23 -13.71
C PHE A 99 -6.27 24.41 -14.97
N ASN A 100 -6.31 25.04 -16.14
CA ASN A 100 -6.65 24.36 -17.38
C ASN A 100 -5.52 23.44 -17.81
N GLU A 101 -4.28 23.91 -17.74
CA GLU A 101 -3.09 23.11 -18.09
C GLU A 101 -2.86 21.98 -17.08
N MET A 102 -2.91 22.26 -15.78
CA MET A 102 -2.85 21.22 -14.73
C MET A 102 -3.86 20.10 -15.00
N LYS A 103 -5.11 20.49 -15.25
CA LYS A 103 -6.19 19.53 -15.53
C LYS A 103 -5.96 18.80 -16.84
N ARG A 104 -5.48 19.48 -17.87
CA ARG A 104 -5.17 18.91 -19.19
C ARG A 104 -4.17 17.76 -19.04
N PHE A 105 -3.05 18.00 -18.36
CA PHE A 105 -2.00 16.99 -18.23
C PHE A 105 -2.41 15.79 -17.36
N TYR A 106 -3.12 16.01 -16.24
CA TYR A 106 -3.66 14.88 -15.48
C TYR A 106 -4.68 14.05 -16.27
N LEU A 107 -5.55 14.70 -17.07
CA LEU A 107 -6.48 13.98 -17.95
C LEU A 107 -5.78 13.26 -19.10
N MET A 108 -4.67 13.80 -19.62
CA MET A 108 -3.83 13.11 -20.61
C MET A 108 -3.22 11.83 -20.04
N ALA A 109 -2.67 11.89 -18.82
CA ALA A 109 -2.14 10.72 -18.11
C ALA A 109 -3.23 9.64 -17.95
N ILE A 110 -4.43 10.03 -17.50
CA ILE A 110 -5.59 9.14 -17.38
C ILE A 110 -5.96 8.51 -18.73
N LYS A 111 -6.03 9.31 -19.80
CA LYS A 111 -6.38 8.83 -21.15
C LYS A 111 -5.37 7.78 -21.67
N LYS A 112 -4.13 7.85 -21.19
CA LYS A 112 -3.06 6.88 -21.50
C LYS A 112 -2.99 5.71 -20.52
N GLY A 113 -3.93 5.60 -19.58
CA GLY A 113 -4.04 4.49 -18.63
C GLY A 113 -3.34 4.71 -17.29
N ASN A 114 -2.71 5.87 -17.09
CA ASN A 114 -2.11 6.21 -15.79
C ASN A 114 -3.16 6.84 -14.86
N ASN A 115 -3.72 6.00 -14.00
CA ASN A 115 -4.82 6.35 -13.11
C ASN A 115 -4.40 7.21 -11.91
N GLU A 116 -3.09 7.41 -11.68
CA GLU A 116 -2.62 8.35 -10.65
C GLU A 116 -3.13 9.78 -10.93
N GLY A 117 -3.38 10.13 -12.20
CA GLY A 117 -4.00 11.41 -12.54
C GLY A 117 -5.36 11.64 -11.88
N TYR A 118 -6.17 10.59 -11.65
CA TYR A 118 -7.43 10.72 -10.91
C TYR A 118 -7.18 11.08 -9.44
N MET A 119 -6.14 10.50 -8.84
CA MET A 119 -5.75 10.79 -7.45
C MET A 119 -5.23 12.21 -7.30
N LYS A 120 -4.40 12.69 -8.25
CA LYS A 120 -3.89 14.07 -8.27
C LYS A 120 -5.03 15.08 -8.41
N LEU A 121 -6.00 14.84 -9.31
CA LEU A 121 -7.20 15.66 -9.44
C LEU A 121 -8.05 15.63 -8.16
N ALA A 122 -8.21 14.47 -7.53
CA ALA A 122 -8.93 14.37 -6.27
C ALA A 122 -8.24 15.17 -5.16
N GLU A 123 -6.92 15.07 -5.02
CA GLU A 123 -6.16 15.85 -4.06
C GLU A 123 -6.37 17.35 -4.25
N TYR A 124 -6.30 17.84 -5.49
CA TYR A 124 -6.54 19.23 -5.82
C TYR A 124 -7.95 19.70 -5.41
N PHE A 125 -8.99 18.92 -5.74
CA PHE A 125 -10.37 19.29 -5.42
C PHE A 125 -10.79 19.03 -3.96
N LYS A 126 -9.94 18.40 -3.14
CA LYS A 126 -10.24 18.05 -1.74
C LYS A 126 -10.69 19.27 -0.92
N LYS A 127 -10.06 20.43 -1.11
CA LYS A 127 -10.38 21.68 -0.38
C LYS A 127 -11.76 22.24 -0.71
N ASN A 128 -12.25 22.00 -1.92
CA ASN A 128 -13.51 22.58 -2.41
C ASN A 128 -14.71 21.62 -2.28
N ASN A 129 -14.47 20.40 -1.78
CA ASN A 129 -15.45 19.35 -1.46
C ASN A 129 -16.59 19.13 -2.49
N ASN A 130 -16.30 19.43 -3.76
CA ASN A 130 -17.29 19.47 -4.84
C ASN A 130 -17.57 18.04 -5.36
N LEU A 131 -18.69 17.84 -6.04
CA LEU A 131 -19.05 16.62 -6.78
C LEU A 131 -17.89 16.07 -7.62
N TYR A 132 -17.07 16.96 -8.21
CA TYR A 132 -15.87 16.59 -8.97
C TYR A 132 -14.80 15.87 -8.14
N TYR A 133 -14.58 16.27 -6.89
CA TYR A 133 -13.68 15.57 -5.97
C TYR A 133 -14.11 14.11 -5.78
N LYS A 134 -15.39 13.91 -5.43
CA LYS A 134 -15.95 12.57 -5.20
C LYS A 134 -15.85 11.69 -6.44
N LYS A 135 -16.10 12.25 -7.63
CA LYS A 135 -16.01 11.53 -8.90
C LYS A 135 -14.58 11.12 -9.26
N CYS A 136 -13.61 12.04 -9.12
CA CYS A 136 -12.21 11.74 -9.40
C CYS A 136 -11.67 10.71 -8.39
N LEU A 137 -12.00 10.89 -7.11
CA LEU A 137 -11.59 9.95 -6.06
C LEU A 137 -12.16 8.55 -6.31
N SER A 138 -13.46 8.41 -6.61
CA SER A 138 -14.07 7.10 -6.90
C SER A 138 -13.36 6.40 -8.05
N LYS A 139 -13.15 7.10 -9.17
CA LYS A 139 -12.47 6.54 -10.33
C LYS A 139 -11.00 6.20 -10.06
N GLY A 140 -10.30 7.03 -9.28
CA GLY A 140 -8.92 6.77 -8.89
C GLY A 140 -8.81 5.48 -8.08
N ILE A 141 -9.66 5.35 -7.04
CA ILE A 141 -9.69 4.16 -6.18
C ILE A 141 -10.10 2.91 -6.97
N GLU A 142 -11.15 2.97 -7.79
CA GLU A 142 -11.62 1.82 -8.59
C GLU A 142 -10.53 1.18 -9.47
N ASN A 143 -9.60 2.00 -9.94
CA ASN A 143 -8.51 1.58 -10.80
C ASN A 143 -7.23 1.16 -10.07
N CYS A 144 -7.15 1.33 -8.75
CA CYS A 144 -6.01 0.84 -7.99
C CYS A 144 -5.98 -0.70 -7.99
N ASP A 145 -4.76 -1.25 -7.94
CA ASP A 145 -4.55 -2.67 -7.67
C ASP A 145 -4.87 -3.00 -6.20
N ILE A 146 -5.06 -4.29 -5.92
CA ILE A 146 -5.47 -4.77 -4.59
C ILE A 146 -4.45 -4.39 -3.50
N ASN A 147 -3.15 -4.42 -3.81
CA ASN A 147 -2.12 -4.10 -2.81
C ASN A 147 -2.16 -2.62 -2.46
N THR A 148 -2.24 -1.74 -3.46
CA THR A 148 -2.42 -0.29 -3.24
C THR A 148 -3.68 -0.01 -2.43
N LEU A 149 -4.80 -0.67 -2.76
CA LEU A 149 -6.06 -0.50 -2.04
C LEU A 149 -5.95 -0.91 -0.56
N ASN A 150 -5.34 -2.07 -0.30
CA ASN A 150 -5.12 -2.57 1.06
C ASN A 150 -4.20 -1.62 1.86
N ASN A 151 -3.08 -1.22 1.27
CA ASN A 151 -2.09 -0.36 1.92
C ASN A 151 -2.66 1.03 2.22
N LYS A 152 -3.39 1.64 1.28
CA LYS A 152 -4.05 2.93 1.50
C LYS A 152 -5.18 2.82 2.53
N GLY A 153 -5.99 1.76 2.47
CA GLY A 153 -7.01 1.51 3.49
C GLY A 153 -6.39 1.38 4.89
N TYR A 154 -5.30 0.64 5.02
CA TYR A 154 -4.55 0.49 6.28
C TYR A 154 -3.98 1.83 6.77
N TYR A 155 -3.34 2.58 5.89
CA TYR A 155 -2.81 3.92 6.20
C TYR A 155 -3.91 4.85 6.74
N TYR A 156 -5.07 4.90 6.05
CA TYR A 156 -6.18 5.73 6.51
C TYR A 156 -6.81 5.23 7.82
N GLN A 157 -6.73 3.93 8.13
CA GLN A 157 -7.20 3.36 9.38
C GLN A 157 -6.32 3.75 10.57
N PHE A 158 -5.00 3.53 10.46
CA PHE A 158 -4.10 3.59 11.61
C PHE A 158 -3.29 4.89 11.70
N ASN A 159 -2.92 5.50 10.56
CA ASN A 159 -2.09 6.71 10.54
C ASN A 159 -2.95 7.98 10.55
N GLU A 160 -3.79 8.16 9.53
CA GLU A 160 -4.62 9.38 9.39
C GLU A 160 -5.91 9.34 10.23
N LYS A 161 -6.36 8.14 10.59
CA LYS A 161 -7.69 7.89 11.20
C LYS A 161 -8.84 8.49 10.39
N ASN A 162 -8.71 8.53 9.06
CA ASN A 162 -9.76 8.95 8.15
C ASN A 162 -10.62 7.74 7.73
N TYR A 163 -11.64 7.46 8.54
CA TYR A 163 -12.46 6.26 8.36
C TYR A 163 -13.38 6.29 7.13
N GLU A 164 -13.70 7.47 6.60
CA GLU A 164 -14.48 7.57 5.35
C GLU A 164 -13.64 7.09 4.15
N LEU A 165 -12.40 7.59 4.05
CA LEU A 165 -11.49 7.16 2.99
C LEU A 165 -11.08 5.70 3.17
N MET A 166 -10.74 5.29 4.39
CA MET A 166 -10.45 3.89 4.70
C MET A 166 -11.55 2.96 4.18
N LYS A 167 -12.83 3.26 4.47
CA LYS A 167 -13.96 2.44 4.01
C LYS A 167 -14.03 2.38 2.50
N LYS A 168 -13.89 3.52 1.80
CA LYS A 168 -13.88 3.54 0.32
C LYS A 168 -12.78 2.65 -0.26
N PHE A 169 -11.56 2.72 0.27
CA PHE A 169 -10.45 1.88 -0.20
C PHE A 169 -10.72 0.39 0.06
N TYR A 170 -11.13 0.02 1.26
CA TYR A 170 -11.44 -1.38 1.57
C TYR A 170 -12.67 -1.90 0.82
N GLU A 171 -13.73 -1.10 0.63
CA GLU A 171 -14.91 -1.51 -0.13
C GLU A 171 -14.56 -1.87 -1.58
N ILE A 172 -13.72 -1.07 -2.25
CA ILE A 172 -13.24 -1.40 -3.58
C ILE A 172 -12.31 -2.63 -3.56
N ALA A 173 -11.44 -2.76 -2.56
CA ALA A 173 -10.59 -3.94 -2.40
C ALA A 173 -11.43 -5.22 -2.21
N ILE A 174 -12.50 -5.15 -1.41
CA ILE A 174 -13.45 -6.24 -1.15
C ILE A 174 -14.19 -6.59 -2.43
N LYS A 175 -14.62 -5.61 -3.24
CA LYS A 175 -15.21 -5.87 -4.57
C LYS A 175 -14.25 -6.59 -5.52
N LYS A 176 -12.93 -6.43 -5.30
CA LYS A 176 -11.86 -7.17 -6.00
C LYS A 176 -11.44 -8.44 -5.24
N ASN A 177 -12.26 -8.94 -4.31
CA ASN A 177 -12.03 -10.15 -3.50
C ASN A 177 -10.81 -10.11 -2.56
N SER A 178 -10.39 -8.93 -2.09
CA SER A 178 -9.31 -8.82 -1.11
C SER A 178 -9.73 -9.33 0.26
N LEU A 179 -9.24 -10.51 0.65
CA LEU A 179 -9.45 -11.07 1.98
C LEU A 179 -8.80 -10.22 3.08
N ILE A 180 -7.68 -9.57 2.78
CA ILE A 180 -6.98 -8.66 3.71
C ILE A 180 -7.87 -7.46 4.03
N ALA A 181 -8.50 -6.85 3.03
CA ALA A 181 -9.43 -5.74 3.25
C ALA A 181 -10.67 -6.18 4.04
N MET A 182 -11.21 -7.38 3.77
CA MET A 182 -12.28 -7.96 4.58
C MET A 182 -11.85 -8.09 6.05
N ASN A 183 -10.70 -8.71 6.33
CA ASN A 183 -10.18 -8.82 7.69
C ASN A 183 -9.99 -7.47 8.37
N ASN A 184 -9.35 -6.51 7.68
CA ASN A 184 -9.07 -5.20 8.26
C ASN A 184 -10.34 -4.37 8.51
N MET A 185 -11.38 -4.55 7.69
CA MET A 185 -12.69 -3.99 7.94
C MET A 185 -13.29 -4.58 9.24
N GLY A 186 -13.15 -5.89 9.47
CA GLY A 186 -13.51 -6.54 10.73
C GLY A 186 -12.79 -5.93 11.94
N VAL A 187 -11.46 -5.77 11.84
CA VAL A 187 -10.63 -5.11 12.87
C VAL A 187 -11.12 -3.70 13.15
N TYR A 188 -11.42 -2.91 12.11
CA TYR A 188 -11.95 -1.55 12.27
C TYR A 188 -13.25 -1.53 13.09
N TYR A 189 -14.20 -2.41 12.77
CA TYR A 189 -15.46 -2.44 13.50
C TYR A 189 -15.25 -2.88 14.96
N GLU A 190 -14.32 -3.80 15.21
CA GLU A 190 -13.96 -4.28 16.55
C GLU A 190 -13.36 -3.17 17.42
N THR A 191 -12.42 -2.39 16.87
CA THR A 191 -11.73 -1.34 17.64
C THR A 191 -12.56 -0.07 17.83
N ASN A 192 -13.41 0.29 16.86
CA ASN A 192 -13.98 1.65 16.81
C ASN A 192 -15.47 1.75 17.13
N SER A 193 -16.23 0.65 17.02
CA SER A 193 -17.68 0.69 17.26
C SER A 193 -18.20 -0.52 18.04
N ASN A 194 -17.40 -1.58 18.15
CA ASN A 194 -17.81 -2.86 18.70
C ASN A 194 -19.12 -3.39 18.07
N ASN A 195 -19.35 -3.07 16.78
CA ASN A 195 -20.54 -3.50 16.05
C ASN A 195 -20.41 -5.00 15.71
N LYS A 196 -20.90 -5.85 16.62
CA LYS A 196 -20.80 -7.31 16.53
C LYS A 196 -21.23 -7.87 15.18
N LYS A 197 -22.30 -7.32 14.58
CA LYS A 197 -22.82 -7.77 13.30
C LYS A 197 -21.81 -7.53 12.16
N GLU A 198 -21.22 -6.34 12.09
CA GLU A 198 -20.24 -6.05 11.04
C GLU A 198 -18.90 -6.75 11.30
N ILE A 199 -18.46 -6.89 12.55
CA ILE A 199 -17.25 -7.65 12.91
C ILE A 199 -17.37 -9.09 12.40
N GLU A 200 -18.45 -9.77 12.79
CA GLU A 200 -18.70 -11.16 12.39
C GLU A 200 -18.79 -11.29 10.87
N LYS A 201 -19.54 -10.41 10.21
CA LYS A 201 -19.70 -10.40 8.75
C LYS A 201 -18.36 -10.35 8.03
N TYR A 202 -17.50 -9.37 8.37
CA TYR A 202 -16.25 -9.16 7.65
C TYR A 202 -15.19 -10.21 7.97
N TYR A 203 -15.06 -10.63 9.25
CA TYR A 203 -14.19 -11.74 9.59
C TYR A 203 -14.64 -13.04 8.94
N LYS A 204 -15.94 -13.34 8.91
CA LYS A 204 -16.49 -14.52 8.23
C LYS A 204 -16.25 -14.49 6.73
N MET A 205 -16.45 -13.37 6.06
CA MET A 205 -16.13 -13.24 4.62
C MET A 205 -14.66 -13.56 4.33
N ALA A 206 -13.74 -13.04 5.13
CA ALA A 206 -12.30 -13.30 4.98
C ALA A 206 -11.93 -14.76 5.32
N ALA A 207 -12.51 -15.31 6.38
CA ALA A 207 -12.29 -16.67 6.85
C ALA A 207 -12.81 -17.72 5.86
N ASP A 208 -14.00 -17.51 5.31
CA ASP A 208 -14.59 -18.36 4.27
C ASP A 208 -13.76 -18.32 2.97
N GLY A 209 -13.08 -17.19 2.70
CA GLY A 209 -12.07 -17.09 1.64
C GLY A 209 -10.73 -17.77 1.96
N GLY A 210 -10.56 -18.33 3.15
CA GLY A 210 -9.37 -19.10 3.55
C GLY A 210 -8.25 -18.29 4.19
N LEU A 211 -8.49 -17.01 4.54
CA LEU A 211 -7.47 -16.19 5.18
C LEU A 211 -7.26 -16.62 6.64
N LEU A 212 -6.10 -17.24 6.92
CA LEU A 212 -5.76 -17.81 8.24
C LEU A 212 -5.92 -16.84 9.40
N ILE A 213 -5.43 -15.60 9.25
CA ILE A 213 -5.54 -14.59 10.32
C ILE A 213 -7.01 -14.25 10.62
N ALA A 214 -7.88 -14.24 9.61
CA ALA A 214 -9.30 -13.99 9.80
C ALA A 214 -10.03 -15.17 10.45
N ILE A 215 -9.65 -16.41 10.12
CA ILE A 215 -10.18 -17.61 10.78
C ILE A 215 -9.88 -17.55 12.29
N ASN A 216 -8.64 -17.22 12.65
CA ASN A 216 -8.25 -17.05 14.05
C ASN A 216 -9.00 -15.90 14.73
N ASN A 217 -9.10 -14.73 14.07
CA ASN A 217 -9.82 -13.57 14.60
C ASN A 217 -11.31 -13.86 14.81
N LEU A 218 -11.93 -14.63 13.91
CA LEU A 218 -13.33 -15.04 14.05
C LEU A 218 -13.53 -16.01 15.22
N GLY A 219 -12.61 -16.96 15.43
CA GLY A 219 -12.62 -17.83 16.60
C GLY A 219 -12.53 -17.04 17.91
N LEU A 220 -11.60 -16.09 18.01
CA LEU A 220 -11.47 -15.18 19.15
C LEU A 220 -12.71 -14.31 19.35
N PHE A 221 -13.30 -13.81 18.27
CA PHE A 221 -14.55 -13.04 18.32
C PHE A 221 -15.69 -13.88 18.91
N TYR A 222 -15.85 -15.14 18.49
CA TYR A 222 -16.86 -16.02 19.06
C TYR A 222 -16.59 -16.37 20.52
N GLN A 223 -15.33 -16.59 20.89
CA GLN A 223 -14.93 -16.80 22.29
C GLN A 223 -15.36 -15.62 23.17
N LYS A 224 -15.04 -14.38 22.75
CA LYS A 224 -15.38 -13.14 23.47
C LYS A 224 -16.89 -12.93 23.62
N ASN A 225 -17.68 -13.54 22.73
CA ASN A 225 -19.14 -13.45 22.74
C ASN A 225 -19.82 -14.72 23.27
N ASN A 226 -19.09 -15.62 23.95
CA ASN A 226 -19.58 -16.85 24.54
C ASN A 226 -20.26 -17.82 23.54
N ARG A 227 -19.86 -17.76 22.27
CA ARG A 227 -20.31 -18.64 21.19
C ARG A 227 -19.30 -19.77 20.99
N PHE A 228 -19.25 -20.68 21.96
CA PHE A 228 -18.15 -21.65 22.08
C PHE A 228 -18.16 -22.72 20.99
N GLU A 229 -19.33 -23.16 20.51
CA GLU A 229 -19.43 -24.12 19.42
C GLU A 229 -18.83 -23.56 18.12
N GLU A 230 -19.13 -22.31 17.78
CA GLU A 230 -18.56 -21.66 16.60
C GLU A 230 -17.08 -21.34 16.78
N MET A 231 -16.65 -20.93 17.98
CA MET A 231 -15.24 -20.75 18.31
C MET A 231 -14.44 -22.04 18.07
N GLU A 232 -14.89 -23.17 18.62
CA GLU A 232 -14.23 -24.47 18.45
C GLU A 232 -14.18 -24.84 16.96
N LYS A 233 -15.31 -24.71 16.25
CA LYS A 233 -15.36 -24.98 14.80
C LYS A 233 -14.30 -24.20 14.03
N TYR A 234 -14.19 -22.88 14.25
CA TYR A 234 -13.25 -22.05 13.49
C TYR A 234 -11.79 -22.28 13.92
N PHE A 235 -11.50 -22.53 15.20
CA PHE A 235 -10.16 -22.94 15.59
C PHE A 235 -9.78 -24.30 15.01
N GLN A 236 -10.69 -25.28 14.96
CA GLN A 236 -10.42 -26.57 14.31
C GLN A 236 -10.09 -26.39 12.81
N ILE A 237 -10.81 -25.51 12.10
CA ILE A 237 -10.50 -25.19 10.69
C ILE A 237 -9.08 -24.58 10.56
N ALA A 238 -8.68 -23.70 11.49
CA ALA A 238 -7.33 -23.13 11.49
C ALA A 238 -6.25 -24.19 11.83
N ILE A 239 -6.53 -25.09 12.77
CA ILE A 239 -5.65 -26.21 13.16
C ILE A 239 -5.42 -27.17 11.98
N GLN A 240 -6.47 -27.47 11.20
CA GLN A 240 -6.36 -28.27 9.96
C GLN A 240 -5.44 -27.63 8.90
N LYS A 241 -5.18 -26.33 9.02
CA LYS A 241 -4.25 -25.57 8.18
C LYS A 241 -2.94 -25.25 8.91
N ASP A 242 -2.58 -26.03 9.93
CA ASP A 242 -1.35 -25.92 10.72
C ASP A 242 -1.16 -24.58 11.46
N ASN A 243 -2.25 -23.86 11.76
CA ASN A 243 -2.15 -22.61 12.49
C ASN A 243 -1.86 -22.86 13.98
N SER A 244 -0.64 -22.54 14.41
CA SER A 244 -0.20 -22.80 15.78
C SER A 244 -0.82 -21.85 16.82
N ASP A 245 -1.26 -20.65 16.41
CA ASP A 245 -1.98 -19.72 17.29
C ASP A 245 -3.38 -20.25 17.63
N ALA A 246 -4.07 -20.87 16.68
CA ALA A 246 -5.36 -21.51 16.92
C ALA A 246 -5.24 -22.72 17.86
N MET A 247 -4.18 -23.52 17.71
CA MET A 247 -3.86 -24.60 18.66
C MET A 247 -3.67 -24.03 20.07
N TYR A 248 -2.86 -22.97 20.21
CA TYR A 248 -2.64 -22.29 21.49
C TYR A 248 -3.94 -21.69 22.08
N ASN A 249 -4.76 -21.03 21.26
CA ASN A 249 -6.01 -20.40 21.71
C ASN A 249 -7.03 -21.45 22.17
N LEU A 250 -7.14 -22.58 21.47
CA LEU A 250 -8.00 -23.68 21.87
C LEU A 250 -7.48 -24.37 23.14
N ALA A 251 -6.16 -24.52 23.29
CA ALA A 251 -5.55 -25.02 24.53
C ALA A 251 -5.91 -24.13 25.74
N ARG A 252 -5.77 -22.81 25.59
CA ARG A 252 -6.16 -21.84 26.62
C ARG A 252 -7.64 -21.92 26.98
N PHE A 253 -8.50 -22.17 26.01
CA PHE A 253 -9.93 -22.33 26.25
C PHE A 253 -10.22 -23.58 27.10
N TYR A 254 -9.53 -24.69 26.86
CA TYR A 254 -9.71 -25.93 27.61
C TYR A 254 -8.97 -25.96 28.95
N GLU A 255 -8.02 -25.08 29.21
CA GLU A 255 -7.16 -25.15 30.39
C GLU A 255 -7.93 -25.23 31.72
N ASN A 256 -9.03 -24.48 31.86
CA ASN A 256 -9.90 -24.49 33.04
C ASN A 256 -11.13 -25.41 32.88
N ARG A 257 -11.18 -26.24 31.84
CA ARG A 257 -12.32 -27.11 31.51
C ARG A 257 -11.91 -28.58 31.52
N THR A 258 -10.92 -28.91 30.70
CA THR A 258 -10.37 -30.26 30.53
C THR A 258 -8.87 -30.14 30.33
N PHE A 259 -8.13 -30.29 31.43
CA PHE A 259 -6.69 -30.05 31.47
C PHE A 259 -5.92 -30.93 30.48
N GLU A 260 -6.29 -32.20 30.36
CA GLU A 260 -5.65 -33.17 29.46
C GLU A 260 -5.75 -32.72 27.99
N ILE A 261 -6.92 -32.23 27.58
CA ILE A 261 -7.14 -31.70 26.23
C ILE A 261 -6.31 -30.42 26.00
N ALA A 262 -6.24 -29.55 27.00
CA ALA A 262 -5.42 -28.34 26.92
C ALA A 262 -3.94 -28.68 26.69
N VAL A 263 -3.40 -29.65 27.43
CA VAL A 263 -2.02 -30.12 27.29
C VAL A 263 -1.75 -30.66 25.89
N GLN A 264 -2.66 -31.48 25.34
CA GLN A 264 -2.54 -32.00 23.97
C GLN A 264 -2.41 -30.87 22.94
N TYR A 265 -3.31 -29.87 22.99
CA TYR A 265 -3.25 -28.74 22.05
C TYR A 265 -2.01 -27.87 22.26
N TYR A 266 -1.57 -27.64 23.49
CA TYR A 266 -0.32 -26.93 23.73
C TYR A 266 0.88 -27.68 23.16
N GLN A 267 0.96 -29.00 23.33
CA GLN A 267 2.03 -29.81 22.75
C GLN A 267 2.02 -29.73 21.23
N MET A 268 0.85 -29.83 20.59
CA MET A 268 0.70 -29.62 19.15
C MET A 268 1.20 -28.24 18.70
N ALA A 269 0.83 -27.18 19.43
CA ALA A 269 1.27 -25.82 19.13
C ALA A 269 2.80 -25.66 19.24
N VAL A 270 3.42 -26.27 20.26
CA VAL A 270 4.89 -26.27 20.44
C VAL A 270 5.60 -26.99 19.30
N LEU A 271 5.07 -28.14 18.84
CA LEU A 271 5.61 -28.85 17.69
C LEU A 271 5.59 -28.01 16.40
N LYS A 272 4.64 -27.06 16.31
CA LYS A 272 4.55 -26.07 15.22
C LYS A 272 5.30 -24.75 15.52
N GLY A 273 6.13 -24.72 16.55
CA GLY A 273 6.98 -23.57 16.89
C GLY A 273 6.30 -22.44 17.66
N ASN A 274 5.12 -22.66 18.27
CA ASN A 274 4.45 -21.62 19.05
C ASN A 274 5.15 -21.38 20.40
N ASP A 275 5.82 -20.24 20.55
CA ASP A 275 6.54 -19.89 21.77
C ASP A 275 5.62 -19.60 22.96
N ASN A 276 4.41 -19.09 22.74
CA ASN A 276 3.44 -18.85 23.82
C ASN A 276 2.98 -20.17 24.43
N ALA A 277 2.71 -21.18 23.60
CA ALA A 277 2.40 -22.52 24.06
C ALA A 277 3.56 -23.16 24.84
N ARG A 278 4.81 -22.97 24.38
CA ARG A 278 6.00 -23.49 25.07
C ARG A 278 6.14 -22.90 26.47
N LYS A 279 5.99 -21.57 26.58
CA LYS A 279 6.02 -20.87 27.88
C LYS A 279 4.91 -21.37 28.79
N ARG A 280 3.70 -21.51 28.26
CA ARG A 280 2.55 -21.93 29.07
C ARG A 280 2.69 -23.36 29.59
N LEU A 281 3.19 -24.30 28.80
CA LEU A 281 3.48 -25.67 29.28
C LEU A 281 4.53 -25.70 30.39
N ALA A 282 5.58 -24.89 30.25
CA ALA A 282 6.61 -24.78 31.30
C ALA A 282 6.01 -24.24 32.62
N GLU A 283 5.13 -23.23 32.55
CA GLU A 283 4.42 -22.68 33.71
C GLU A 283 3.48 -23.70 34.38
N LEU A 284 2.91 -24.62 33.60
CA LEU A 284 2.04 -25.68 34.13
C LEU A 284 2.83 -26.82 34.81
N ASN A 285 4.16 -26.73 34.91
CA ASN A 285 5.07 -27.76 35.43
C ASN A 285 4.92 -29.12 34.73
N ILE A 286 4.61 -29.10 33.43
CA ILE A 286 4.52 -30.30 32.59
C ILE A 286 5.79 -30.35 31.74
N VAL A 287 6.90 -30.73 32.36
CA VAL A 287 8.18 -31.00 31.69
C VAL A 287 8.66 -32.39 32.11
#